data_AF-A1TMW6-F1
#
_entry.id   AF-A1TMW6-F1
#
_cell.length_a   1.000
_cell.length_b   1.000
_cell.length_c   1.000
_cell.angle_alpha   90.00
_cell.angle_beta   90.00
_cell.angle_gamma   90.00
#
_symmetry.space_group_name_H-M   'P 1'
#
loop_
_entity.id
_entity.type
_entity.pdbx_description
1 polymer ?
#
loop_
_entity_poly.entity_id
_entity_poly.type
_entity_poly.pdbx_seq_one_letter_code
_entity_poly.pdbx_strand_id
1 'polypeptide(L)'
;MKQTDPQYKLRIPPDLKEQIETAAKESGRSMNAEIVARLEDSFAARNDGTVLAAMDVVRREWELSATVNRLEFTLRGYQDQLSFLRQRMARERRLLKNLQEVRDQARQRGDLAQVEHIQAEIDENEEWMKASEVELKQLEDVITAMKRQLVDVMHAAVKAGDEQLKAVTPVDPAPPRK
;
A
#
# COMPACT_ATOMS: atom_id res chain seq x y z
N MET A 1 59.05 -13.13 9.70
CA MET A 1 57.90 -12.55 10.45
C MET A 1 57.24 -13.69 11.20
N LYS A 2 57.02 -13.58 12.52
CA LYS A 2 56.37 -14.64 13.32
C LYS A 2 54.87 -14.62 12.99
N GLN A 3 54.34 -15.73 12.50
CA GLN A 3 52.92 -15.92 12.25
C GLN A 3 52.16 -15.76 13.59
N THR A 4 51.27 -14.77 13.65
CA THR A 4 50.56 -14.33 14.87
C THR A 4 49.23 -15.06 15.11
N ASP A 5 48.85 -15.96 14.22
CA ASP A 5 47.54 -16.61 14.27
C ASP A 5 47.52 -17.79 15.26
N PRO A 6 46.49 -17.89 16.12
CA PRO A 6 46.37 -19.00 17.07
C PRO A 6 46.15 -20.33 16.32
N GLN A 7 47.05 -21.29 16.54
CA GLN A 7 46.95 -22.63 15.94
C GLN A 7 46.12 -23.57 16.82
N TYR A 8 45.02 -24.08 16.28
CA TYR A 8 44.16 -25.04 16.95
C TYR A 8 44.29 -26.44 16.36
N LYS A 9 44.37 -27.46 17.22
CA LYS A 9 44.27 -28.86 16.82
C LYS A 9 42.81 -29.25 16.70
N LEU A 10 42.26 -29.19 15.50
CA LEU A 10 40.88 -29.59 15.21
C LEU A 10 40.76 -31.12 15.22
N ARG A 11 39.72 -31.64 15.87
CA ARG A 11 39.34 -33.06 15.80
C ARG A 11 38.34 -33.23 14.66
N ILE A 12 38.82 -33.65 13.50
CA ILE A 12 38.02 -33.81 12.28
C ILE A 12 37.79 -35.31 12.04
N PRO A 13 36.55 -35.77 11.85
CA PRO A 13 36.26 -37.15 11.43
C PRO A 13 36.97 -37.52 10.13
N PRO A 14 37.36 -38.79 9.92
CA PRO A 14 38.15 -39.22 8.76
C PRO A 14 37.44 -38.89 7.43
N ASP A 15 36.15 -39.17 7.32
CA ASP A 15 35.36 -38.92 6.11
C ASP A 15 35.30 -37.43 5.75
N LEU A 16 35.21 -36.56 6.76
CA LEU A 16 35.18 -35.12 6.57
C LEU A 16 36.57 -34.60 6.16
N LYS A 17 37.63 -35.21 6.69
CA LYS A 17 39.00 -34.89 6.32
C LYS A 17 39.26 -35.17 4.83
N GLU A 18 38.81 -36.31 4.33
CA GLU A 18 38.95 -36.72 2.93
C GLU A 18 38.21 -35.77 1.98
N GLN A 19 37.00 -35.34 2.36
CA GLN A 19 36.23 -34.36 1.59
C GLN A 19 36.95 -33.01 1.50
N ILE A 20 37.54 -32.53 2.60
CA ILE A 20 38.29 -31.26 2.61
C ILE A 20 39.59 -31.38 1.80
N GLU A 21 40.31 -32.51 1.88
CA GLU A 21 41.53 -32.73 1.09
C GLU A 21 41.25 -32.78 -0.41
N THR A 22 40.14 -33.41 -0.81
CA THR A 22 39.69 -33.45 -2.21
C THR A 22 39.32 -32.05 -2.69
N ALA A 23 38.49 -31.33 -1.92
CA ALA A 23 38.10 -29.96 -2.25
C ALA A 23 39.30 -29.00 -2.33
N ALA A 24 40.28 -29.13 -1.44
CA ALA A 24 41.48 -28.30 -1.45
C ALA A 24 42.34 -28.55 -2.70
N LYS A 25 42.44 -29.81 -3.16
CA LYS A 25 43.11 -30.14 -4.42
C LYS A 25 42.38 -29.56 -5.63
N GLU A 26 41.06 -29.66 -5.65
CA GLU A 26 40.23 -29.10 -6.73
C GLU A 26 40.29 -27.57 -6.78
N SER A 27 40.32 -26.92 -5.62
CA SER A 27 40.42 -25.45 -5.50
C SER A 27 41.84 -24.91 -5.63
N GLY A 28 42.86 -25.78 -5.71
CA GLY A 28 44.28 -25.40 -5.77
C GLY A 28 44.79 -24.75 -4.47
N ARG A 29 44.10 -24.95 -3.34
CA ARG A 29 44.42 -24.37 -2.04
C ARG A 29 45.09 -25.39 -1.13
N SER A 30 45.80 -24.91 -0.11
CA SER A 30 46.20 -25.79 1.00
C SER A 30 44.96 -26.21 1.79
N MET A 31 45.00 -27.38 2.42
CA MET A 31 43.89 -27.88 3.24
C MET A 31 43.45 -26.85 4.30
N ASN A 32 44.40 -26.18 4.96
CA ASN A 32 44.09 -25.13 5.92
C ASN A 32 43.44 -23.90 5.27
N ALA A 33 43.90 -23.50 4.07
CA ALA A 33 43.30 -22.38 3.34
C ALA A 33 41.88 -22.69 2.87
N GLU A 34 41.59 -23.94 2.49
CA GLU A 34 40.24 -24.39 2.13
C GLU A 34 39.31 -24.43 3.35
N ILE A 35 39.80 -24.88 4.52
CA ILE A 35 39.04 -24.84 5.78
C ILE A 35 38.68 -23.40 6.14
N VAL A 36 39.65 -22.48 6.09
CA VAL A 36 39.42 -21.06 6.38
C VAL A 36 38.42 -20.47 5.40
N ALA A 37 38.59 -20.69 4.09
CA ALA A 37 37.68 -20.18 3.08
C ALA A 37 36.23 -20.67 3.30
N ARG A 38 36.03 -21.96 3.60
CA ARG A 38 34.69 -22.51 3.88
C ARG A 38 34.08 -21.95 5.16
N LEU A 39 34.90 -21.69 6.19
CA LEU A 39 34.42 -21.06 7.41
C LEU A 39 34.04 -19.61 7.13
N GLU A 40 34.87 -18.84 6.42
CA GLU A 40 34.58 -17.47 5.99
C GLU A 40 33.29 -17.41 5.16
N ASP A 41 33.13 -18.30 4.18
CA ASP A 41 31.92 -18.42 3.36
C ASP A 41 30.68 -18.74 4.21
N SER A 42 30.81 -19.60 5.22
CA SER A 42 29.71 -19.93 6.12
C SER A 42 29.24 -18.75 6.98
N PHE A 43 30.15 -17.83 7.31
CA PHE A 43 29.83 -16.59 8.02
C PHE A 43 29.35 -15.51 7.06
N ALA A 44 29.89 -15.45 5.83
CA ALA A 44 29.42 -14.56 4.77
C ALA A 44 27.96 -14.88 4.41
N ALA A 45 27.61 -16.15 4.22
CA ALA A 45 26.23 -16.58 3.93
C ALA A 45 25.23 -16.30 5.07
N ARG A 46 25.69 -16.18 6.34
CA ARG A 46 24.86 -15.73 7.47
C ARG A 46 24.78 -14.20 7.58
N ASN A 47 25.79 -13.49 7.12
CA ASN A 47 25.81 -12.03 7.03
C ASN A 47 25.19 -11.48 5.74
N ASP A 48 24.93 -12.36 4.77
CA ASP A 48 24.13 -12.11 3.57
C ASP A 48 22.64 -12.01 3.95
N GLY A 49 22.34 -11.00 4.77
CA GLY A 49 21.00 -10.47 4.97
C GLY A 49 20.34 -9.99 3.68
N THR A 50 20.96 -10.18 2.51
CA THR A 50 20.44 -9.94 1.17
C THR A 50 19.21 -10.79 0.85
N VAL A 51 19.17 -12.07 1.22
CA VAL A 51 17.96 -12.90 0.99
C VAL A 51 16.82 -12.46 1.92
N LEU A 52 17.12 -12.22 3.21
CA LEU A 52 16.13 -11.77 4.19
C LEU A 52 15.62 -10.35 3.86
N ALA A 53 16.51 -9.44 3.45
CA ALA A 53 16.17 -8.11 2.98
C ALA A 53 15.37 -8.14 1.67
N ALA A 54 15.71 -9.01 0.72
CA ALA A 54 14.93 -9.19 -0.51
C ALA A 54 13.52 -9.70 -0.20
N MET A 55 13.37 -10.67 0.72
CA MET A 55 12.07 -11.14 1.18
C MET A 55 11.26 -10.04 1.89
N ASP A 56 11.91 -9.19 2.70
CA ASP A 56 11.27 -8.05 3.35
C ASP A 56 10.80 -6.98 2.35
N VAL A 57 11.56 -6.74 1.28
CA VAL A 57 11.16 -5.84 0.17
C VAL A 57 9.92 -6.39 -0.54
N VAL A 58 9.94 -7.66 -0.93
CA VAL A 58 8.78 -8.30 -1.59
C VAL A 58 7.55 -8.31 -0.68
N ARG A 59 7.73 -8.58 0.63
CA ARG A 59 6.63 -8.53 1.61
C ARG A 59 6.03 -7.13 1.71
N ARG A 60 6.85 -6.08 1.82
CA ARG A 60 6.38 -4.69 1.90
C ARG A 60 5.65 -4.27 0.63
N GLU A 61 6.15 -4.66 -0.53
CA GLU A 61 5.50 -4.38 -1.82
C GLU A 61 4.11 -5.03 -1.91
N TRP A 62 3.99 -6.27 -1.45
CA TRP A 62 2.70 -6.94 -1.34
C TRP A 62 1.75 -6.19 -0.39
N GLU A 63 2.20 -5.89 0.83
CA GLU A 63 1.41 -5.19 1.85
C GLU A 63 0.92 -3.83 1.36
N LEU A 64 1.79 -3.09 0.66
CA LEU A 64 1.47 -1.83 0.01
C LEU A 64 0.40 -2.02 -1.07
N SER A 65 0.63 -2.95 -2.00
CA SER A 65 -0.33 -3.26 -3.08
C SER A 65 -1.70 -3.66 -2.52
N ALA A 66 -1.73 -4.46 -1.46
CA ALA A 66 -2.95 -4.86 -0.77
C ALA A 66 -3.66 -3.65 -0.14
N THR A 67 -2.90 -2.70 0.43
CA THR A 67 -3.43 -1.47 1.03
C THR A 67 -4.01 -0.55 -0.04
N VAL A 68 -3.28 -0.32 -1.13
CA VAL A 68 -3.72 0.48 -2.28
C VAL A 68 -5.01 -0.09 -2.86
N ASN A 69 -5.05 -1.39 -3.16
CA ASN A 69 -6.24 -2.05 -3.70
C ASN A 69 -7.47 -1.90 -2.78
N ARG A 70 -7.28 -2.01 -1.45
CA ARG A 70 -8.36 -1.83 -0.49
C ARG A 70 -8.89 -0.40 -0.48
N LEU A 71 -7.99 0.59 -0.51
CA LEU A 71 -8.35 2.00 -0.55
C LEU A 71 -9.07 2.35 -1.85
N GLU A 72 -8.57 1.89 -3.00
CA GLU A 72 -9.20 2.10 -4.30
C GLU A 72 -10.60 1.47 -4.37
N PHE A 73 -10.75 0.24 -3.89
CA PHE A 73 -12.04 -0.44 -3.84
C PHE A 73 -13.05 0.35 -3.01
N THR A 74 -12.64 0.81 -1.83
CA THR A 74 -13.49 1.56 -0.92
C THR A 74 -13.83 2.94 -1.49
N LEU A 75 -12.85 3.61 -2.11
CA LEU A 75 -13.03 4.91 -2.76
C LEU A 75 -14.04 4.81 -3.91
N ARG A 76 -13.96 3.74 -4.70
CA ARG A 76 -14.93 3.45 -5.76
C ARG A 76 -16.33 3.28 -5.20
N GLY A 77 -16.48 2.53 -4.11
CA GLY A 77 -17.76 2.37 -3.42
C GLY A 77 -18.39 3.71 -3.00
N TYR A 78 -17.61 4.61 -2.42
CA TYR A 78 -18.10 5.95 -2.07
C TYR A 78 -18.44 6.80 -3.30
N GLN A 79 -17.65 6.71 -4.38
CA GLN A 79 -17.95 7.40 -5.64
C GLN A 79 -19.28 6.93 -6.25
N ASP A 80 -19.54 5.62 -6.19
CA ASP A 80 -20.78 5.03 -6.66
C ASP A 80 -21.96 5.52 -5.81
N GLN A 81 -21.83 5.51 -4.48
CA GLN A 81 -22.84 6.06 -3.56
C GLN A 81 -23.14 7.54 -3.84
N LEU A 82 -22.10 8.37 -4.02
CA LEU A 82 -22.24 9.79 -4.35
C LEU A 82 -22.96 9.97 -5.70
N SER A 83 -22.62 9.16 -6.70
CA SER A 83 -23.27 9.21 -8.01
C SER A 83 -24.75 8.86 -7.94
N PHE A 84 -25.10 7.83 -7.15
CA PHE A 84 -26.47 7.39 -6.94
C PHE A 84 -27.29 8.46 -6.22
N LEU A 85 -26.74 9.03 -5.14
CA LEU A 85 -27.40 10.10 -4.39
C LEU A 85 -27.61 11.33 -5.27
N ARG A 86 -26.59 11.76 -6.04
CA ARG A 86 -26.74 12.86 -7.02
C ARG A 86 -27.84 12.60 -8.03
N GLN A 87 -27.94 11.39 -8.56
CA GLN A 87 -28.97 11.02 -9.52
C GLN A 87 -30.37 11.04 -8.88
N ARG A 88 -30.50 10.52 -7.67
CA ARG A 88 -31.75 10.56 -6.89
C ARG A 88 -32.18 12.01 -6.63
N MET A 89 -31.27 12.85 -6.14
CA MET A 89 -31.51 14.28 -5.91
C MET A 89 -31.92 15.03 -7.18
N ALA A 90 -31.35 14.68 -8.33
CA ALA A 90 -31.73 15.28 -9.61
C ALA A 90 -33.11 14.84 -10.09
N ARG A 91 -33.58 13.63 -9.72
CA ARG A 91 -34.97 13.22 -9.95
C ARG A 91 -35.90 13.99 -9.02
N GLU A 92 -35.56 14.07 -7.74
CA GLU A 92 -36.39 14.75 -6.73
C GLU A 92 -36.58 16.23 -7.03
N ARG A 93 -35.52 16.94 -7.45
CA ARG A 93 -35.62 18.33 -7.90
C ARG A 93 -36.59 18.53 -9.07
N ARG A 94 -36.74 17.52 -9.94
CA ARG A 94 -37.72 17.59 -11.03
C ARG A 94 -39.13 17.34 -10.51
N LEU A 95 -39.30 16.41 -9.58
CA LEU A 95 -40.59 16.15 -8.94
C LEU A 95 -41.09 17.40 -8.19
N LEU A 96 -40.23 18.04 -7.38
CA LEU A 96 -40.55 19.28 -6.67
C LEU A 96 -41.03 20.38 -7.62
N LYS A 97 -40.36 20.58 -8.77
CA LYS A 97 -40.80 21.55 -9.78
C LYS A 97 -42.20 21.21 -10.33
N ASN A 98 -42.46 19.95 -10.63
CA ASN A 98 -43.75 19.50 -11.11
C ASN A 98 -44.84 19.68 -10.04
N LEU A 99 -44.57 19.34 -8.78
CA LEU A 99 -45.49 19.52 -7.66
C LEU A 99 -45.81 21.01 -7.44
N GLN A 100 -44.81 21.88 -7.52
CA GLN A 100 -45.01 23.33 -7.45
C GLN A 100 -45.94 23.82 -8.56
N GLU A 101 -45.75 23.34 -9.79
CA GLU A 101 -46.63 23.68 -10.91
C GLU A 101 -48.07 23.18 -10.69
N VAL A 102 -48.26 21.93 -10.25
CA VAL A 102 -49.59 21.37 -9.98
C VAL A 102 -50.28 22.12 -8.83
N ARG A 103 -49.55 22.47 -7.77
CA ARG A 103 -50.04 23.30 -6.66
C ARG A 103 -50.50 24.67 -7.16
N ASP A 104 -49.70 25.32 -8.01
CA ASP A 104 -50.02 26.64 -8.54
C ASP A 104 -51.27 26.59 -9.45
N GLN A 105 -51.45 25.51 -10.22
CA GLN A 105 -52.67 25.27 -10.99
C GLN A 105 -53.89 25.03 -10.09
N ALA A 106 -53.75 24.28 -8.99
CA ALA A 106 -54.83 24.06 -8.02
C ALA A 106 -55.24 25.39 -7.35
N ARG A 107 -54.24 26.23 -7.03
CA ARG A 107 -54.45 27.58 -6.49
C ARG A 107 -55.24 28.47 -7.46
N GLN A 108 -54.94 28.41 -8.75
CA GLN A 108 -55.69 29.15 -9.78
C GLN A 108 -57.14 28.68 -9.92
N ARG A 109 -57.40 27.39 -9.68
CA ARG A 109 -58.76 26.81 -9.68
C ARG A 109 -59.54 27.09 -8.38
N GLY A 110 -58.88 27.62 -7.35
CA GLY A 110 -59.49 27.88 -6.04
C GLY A 110 -59.62 26.63 -5.16
N ASP A 111 -58.97 25.52 -5.52
CA ASP A 111 -59.00 24.28 -4.75
C ASP A 111 -57.97 24.33 -3.60
N LEU A 112 -58.35 24.99 -2.51
CA LEU A 112 -57.47 25.20 -1.35
C LEU A 112 -57.09 23.88 -0.65
N ALA A 113 -57.99 22.89 -0.63
CA ALA A 113 -57.72 21.59 -0.03
C ALA A 113 -56.61 20.85 -0.81
N GLN A 114 -56.66 20.90 -2.14
CA GLN A 114 -55.60 20.35 -2.98
C GLN A 114 -54.28 21.11 -2.83
N VAL A 115 -54.32 22.44 -2.68
CA VAL A 115 -53.11 23.25 -2.44
C VAL A 115 -52.43 22.86 -1.12
N GLU A 116 -53.19 22.75 -0.02
CA GLU A 116 -52.65 22.36 1.29
C GLU A 116 -52.04 20.96 1.24
N HIS A 117 -52.71 20.01 0.59
CA HIS A 117 -52.19 18.65 0.45
C HIS A 117 -50.87 18.60 -0.34
N ILE A 118 -50.80 19.26 -1.50
CA ILE A 118 -49.57 19.28 -2.32
C ILE A 118 -48.46 20.06 -1.60
N GLN A 119 -48.80 21.12 -0.85
CA GLN A 119 -47.82 21.88 -0.09
C GLN A 119 -47.16 21.01 0.99
N ALA A 120 -47.92 20.17 1.69
CA ALA A 120 -47.36 19.25 2.68
C ALA A 120 -46.37 18.24 2.03
N GLU A 121 -46.68 17.71 0.84
CA GLU A 121 -45.75 16.85 0.09
C GLU A 121 -44.47 17.59 -0.34
N ILE A 122 -44.61 18.85 -0.78
CA ILE A 122 -43.45 19.70 -1.12
C ILE A 122 -42.56 19.90 0.10
N ASP A 123 -43.14 20.23 1.26
CA ASP A 123 -42.40 20.49 2.49
C ASP A 123 -41.63 19.25 2.94
N GLU A 124 -42.25 18.07 2.93
CA GLU A 124 -41.60 16.79 3.23
C GLU A 124 -40.44 16.48 2.28
N ASN A 125 -40.64 16.68 0.98
CA ASN A 125 -39.60 16.47 -0.02
C ASN A 125 -38.45 17.49 0.11
N GLU A 126 -38.74 18.74 0.48
CA GLU A 126 -37.72 19.76 0.74
C GLU A 126 -36.88 19.44 1.99
N GLU A 127 -37.48 18.89 3.04
CA GLU A 127 -36.75 18.40 4.22
C GLU A 127 -35.82 17.25 3.86
N TRP A 128 -36.33 16.25 3.12
CA TRP A 128 -35.51 15.14 2.63
C TRP A 128 -34.36 15.63 1.73
N MET A 129 -34.60 16.63 0.88
CA MET A 129 -33.59 17.25 0.04
C MET A 129 -32.49 17.92 0.88
N LYS A 130 -32.84 18.70 1.91
CA LYS A 130 -31.86 19.34 2.80
C LYS A 130 -30.99 18.32 3.51
N ALA A 131 -31.59 17.23 4.03
CA ALA A 131 -30.85 16.15 4.67
C ALA A 131 -29.87 15.49 3.69
N SER A 132 -30.33 15.21 2.46
CA SER A 132 -29.53 14.58 1.42
C SER A 132 -28.40 15.47 0.88
N GLU A 133 -28.54 16.80 0.92
CA GLU A 133 -27.45 17.73 0.61
C GLU A 133 -26.31 17.65 1.63
N VAL A 134 -26.65 17.46 2.91
CA VAL A 134 -25.65 17.24 3.96
C VAL A 134 -24.92 15.91 3.74
N GLU A 135 -25.65 14.82 3.45
CA GLU A 135 -25.06 13.51 3.14
C GLU A 135 -24.15 13.57 1.91
N LEU A 136 -24.56 14.29 0.87
CA LEU A 136 -23.79 14.48 -0.34
C LEU A 136 -22.45 15.17 -0.04
N LYS A 137 -22.47 16.23 0.77
CA LYS A 137 -21.26 16.93 1.20
C LYS A 137 -20.34 16.03 2.03
N GLN A 138 -20.89 15.26 2.97
CA GLN A 138 -20.11 14.31 3.77
C GLN A 138 -19.41 13.27 2.90
N LEU A 139 -20.10 12.73 1.89
CA LEU A 139 -19.51 11.78 0.93
C LEU A 139 -18.39 12.43 0.10
N GLU A 140 -18.58 13.67 -0.35
CA GLU A 140 -17.54 14.43 -1.07
C GLU A 140 -16.29 14.65 -0.22
N ASP A 141 -16.47 14.99 1.06
CA ASP A 141 -15.37 15.18 2.01
C ASP A 141 -14.61 13.85 2.26
N VAL A 142 -15.33 12.75 2.46
CA VAL A 142 -14.74 11.40 2.62
C VAL A 142 -13.95 10.99 1.38
N ILE A 143 -14.52 11.15 0.18
CA ILE A 143 -13.85 10.84 -1.09
C ILE A 143 -12.58 11.66 -1.25
N THR A 144 -12.64 12.95 -0.90
CA THR A 144 -11.49 13.86 -0.98
C THR A 144 -10.38 13.44 -0.02
N ALA A 145 -10.72 13.13 1.24
CA ALA A 145 -9.79 12.64 2.24
C ALA A 145 -9.15 11.31 1.81
N MET A 146 -9.94 10.37 1.28
CA MET A 146 -9.43 9.08 0.82
C MET A 146 -8.52 9.20 -0.40
N LYS A 147 -8.84 10.06 -1.36
CA LYS A 147 -7.94 10.35 -2.50
C LYS A 147 -6.60 10.87 -2.00
N ARG A 148 -6.61 11.77 -1.01
CA ARG A 148 -5.39 12.27 -0.40
C ARG A 148 -4.60 11.16 0.28
N GLN A 149 -5.26 10.32 1.09
CA GLN A 149 -4.62 9.18 1.74
C GLN A 149 -3.98 8.21 0.73
N LEU A 150 -4.66 7.93 -0.38
CA LEU A 150 -4.11 7.09 -1.44
C LEU A 150 -2.82 7.68 -2.02
N VAL A 151 -2.83 8.98 -2.34
CA VAL A 151 -1.65 9.70 -2.83
C VAL A 151 -0.51 9.70 -1.79
N ASP A 152 -0.82 9.91 -0.52
CA ASP A 152 0.17 9.90 0.56
C ASP A 152 0.83 8.52 0.73
N VAL A 153 0.05 7.44 0.63
CA VAL A 153 0.54 6.05 0.67
C VAL A 153 1.46 5.77 -0.53
N MET A 154 1.07 6.20 -1.74
CA MET A 154 1.88 6.02 -2.95
C MET A 154 3.19 6.82 -2.87
N HIS A 155 3.16 8.07 -2.39
CA HIS A 155 4.39 8.87 -2.22
C HIS A 155 5.33 8.27 -1.17
N ALA A 156 4.79 7.79 -0.04
CA ALA A 156 5.59 7.12 0.99
C ALA A 156 6.30 5.88 0.44
N ALA A 157 5.62 5.12 -0.42
CA ALA A 157 6.20 3.96 -1.09
C ALA A 157 7.36 4.32 -2.03
N VAL A 158 7.18 5.33 -2.88
CA VAL A 158 8.24 5.81 -3.79
C VAL A 158 9.46 6.25 -3.01
N LYS A 159 9.26 7.04 -1.95
CA LYS A 159 10.36 7.52 -1.10
C LYS A 159 11.10 6.36 -0.42
N ALA A 160 10.37 5.36 0.08
CA ALA A 160 10.98 4.18 0.69
C ALA A 160 11.81 3.37 -0.32
N GLY A 161 11.33 3.24 -1.56
CA GLY A 161 12.08 2.61 -2.66
C GLY A 161 13.38 3.34 -2.99
N ASP A 162 13.33 4.67 -3.10
CA ASP A 162 14.51 5.51 -3.36
C ASP A 162 15.58 5.43 -2.25
N GLU A 163 15.15 5.37 -0.99
CA GLU A 163 16.06 5.20 0.16
C GLU A 163 16.71 3.81 0.17
N GLN A 164 15.99 2.76 -0.23
CA GLN A 164 16.54 1.41 -0.34
C GLN A 164 17.53 1.27 -1.50
N LEU A 165 17.27 1.89 -2.65
CA LEU A 165 18.21 1.95 -3.78
C LEU A 165 19.56 2.58 -3.37
N LYS A 166 19.54 3.62 -2.53
CA LYS A 166 20.74 4.26 -1.99
C LYS A 166 21.49 3.40 -0.96
N ALA A 167 20.80 2.53 -0.23
CA ALA A 167 21.41 1.64 0.76
C ALA A 167 22.09 0.41 0.12
N VAL A 168 21.69 0.03 -1.10
CA VAL A 168 22.22 -1.15 -1.82
C VAL A 168 23.39 -0.80 -2.75
N THR A 169 23.63 0.48 -3.06
CA THR A 169 24.82 0.90 -3.81
C THR A 169 26.10 0.64 -2.99
N PRO A 170 27.06 -0.16 -3.50
CA PRO A 170 28.28 -0.49 -2.75
C PRO A 170 29.09 0.77 -2.46
N VAL A 171 29.53 0.92 -1.21
CA VAL A 171 30.63 1.82 -0.87
C VAL A 171 31.85 1.38 -1.70
N ASP A 172 32.44 2.31 -2.45
CA ASP A 172 33.59 2.08 -3.33
C ASP A 172 34.62 1.12 -2.69
N PRO A 173 35.13 0.12 -3.44
CA PRO A 173 36.16 -0.76 -2.90
C PRO A 173 37.38 0.07 -2.51
N ALA A 174 37.75 -0.02 -1.23
CA ALA A 174 38.91 0.68 -0.68
C ALA A 174 40.15 0.46 -1.56
N PRO A 175 40.98 1.50 -1.80
CA PRO A 175 42.10 1.38 -2.72
C PRO A 175 43.12 0.33 -2.23
N PRO A 176 43.79 -0.37 -3.16
CA PRO A 176 44.68 -1.47 -2.82
C PRO A 176 45.80 -0.98 -1.89
N ARG A 177 45.98 -1.68 -0.77
CA ARG A 177 47.10 -1.43 0.15
C ARG A 177 48.40 -1.80 -0.58
N LYS A 178 49.33 -0.83 -0.60
CA LYS A 178 50.69 -0.98 -1.13
C LYS A 178 51.52 -1.95 -0.29
#